data_AF-A0A5B9ERI7-F1
#
_entry.id   AF-A0A5B9ERI7-F1
#
_cell.length_a   1.000
_cell.length_b   1.000
_cell.length_c   1.000
_cell.angle_alpha   90.00
_cell.angle_beta   90.00
_cell.angle_gamma   90.00
#
_symmetry.space_group_name_H-M   'P 1'
#
loop_
_entity.id
_entity.type
_entity.pdbx_description
1 polymer ?
#
loop_
_entity_poly.entity_id
_entity_poly.type
_entity_poly.pdbx_seq_one_letter_code
_entity_poly.pdbx_strand_id
1 'polypeptide(L)'
;MTSTEQFQQAFDASVVQIRKRFIDRAEQQVQDLDELMDCIESCPDDRAALEAATSLAHKISGVATTLGFPLIGELAQTAESKLIACATPSSGASLSQAAEAVESLVAELDRL
;
A
#
# COMPACT_ATOMS: atom_id res chain seq x y z
N MET A 1 -10.66 -17.83 35.03
CA MET A 1 -10.94 -17.52 33.61
C MET A 1 -12.22 -18.23 33.21
N THR A 2 -13.25 -17.45 32.91
CA THR A 2 -14.55 -17.88 32.38
C THR A 2 -14.43 -18.22 30.89
N SER A 3 -15.35 -19.01 30.32
CA SER A 3 -15.37 -19.29 28.87
C SER A 3 -15.34 -18.01 28.04
N THR A 4 -16.04 -16.96 28.47
CA THR A 4 -16.07 -15.66 27.79
C THR A 4 -14.69 -15.01 27.72
N GLU A 5 -13.92 -15.04 28.80
CA GLU A 5 -12.55 -14.50 28.83
C GLU A 5 -11.60 -15.26 27.90
N GLN A 6 -11.74 -16.59 27.79
CA GLN A 6 -10.93 -17.41 26.88
C GLN A 6 -11.26 -17.13 25.40
N PHE A 7 -12.54 -16.95 25.06
CA PHE A 7 -12.96 -16.59 23.70
C PHE A 7 -12.44 -15.20 23.30
N GLN A 8 -12.55 -14.21 24.19
CA GLN A 8 -12.04 -12.86 23.92
C GLN A 8 -10.53 -12.88 23.67
N GLN A 9 -9.76 -13.57 24.52
CA GLN A 9 -8.32 -13.68 24.38
C GLN A 9 -7.90 -14.38 23.06
N ALA A 10 -8.61 -15.44 22.67
CA ALA A 10 -8.36 -16.14 21.41
C ALA A 10 -8.69 -15.27 20.18
N PHE A 11 -9.77 -14.48 20.27
CA PHE A 11 -10.14 -13.52 19.22
C PHE A 11 -9.09 -12.42 19.08
N ASP A 12 -8.69 -11.79 20.19
CA ASP A 12 -7.67 -10.73 20.18
C ASP A 12 -6.34 -11.22 19.62
N ALA A 13 -5.92 -12.43 20.01
CA ALA A 13 -4.72 -13.06 19.46
C ALA A 13 -4.83 -13.29 17.94
N SER A 14 -6.01 -13.67 17.45
CA SER A 14 -6.26 -13.87 16.02
C SER A 14 -6.20 -12.55 15.25
N VAL A 15 -6.76 -11.47 15.80
CA VAL A 15 -6.68 -10.12 15.21
C VAL A 15 -5.22 -9.67 15.12
N VAL A 16 -4.43 -9.85 16.17
CA VAL A 16 -3.00 -9.52 16.16
C VAL A 16 -2.25 -10.29 15.07
N GLN A 17 -2.54 -11.59 14.91
CA GLN A 17 -1.92 -12.40 13.84
C GLN A 17 -2.31 -11.93 12.43
N ILE A 18 -3.57 -11.57 12.20
CA ILE A 18 -4.02 -11.06 10.90
C ILE A 18 -3.32 -9.74 10.58
N ARG A 19 -3.22 -8.84 11.56
CA ARG A 19 -2.51 -7.55 11.40
C ARG A 19 -1.03 -7.77 11.08
N LYS A 20 -0.36 -8.69 11.78
CA LYS A 20 1.05 -9.02 11.49
C LYS A 20 1.23 -9.54 10.07
N ARG A 21 0.42 -10.52 9.64
CA ARG A 21 0.49 -11.07 8.28
C ARG A 21 0.23 -10.01 7.20
N PHE A 22 -0.60 -9.02 7.51
CA PHE A 22 -0.81 -7.89 6.63
C PHE A 22 0.46 -7.05 6.50
N ILE A 23 1.14 -6.71 7.61
CA ILE A 23 2.40 -5.97 7.56
C ILE A 23 3.47 -6.73 6.78
N ASP A 24 3.71 -8.01 7.12
CA ASP A 24 4.69 -8.86 6.41
C ASP A 24 4.43 -8.88 4.88
N ARG A 25 3.16 -8.87 4.49
CA ARG A 25 2.76 -8.81 3.07
C ARG A 25 2.94 -7.40 2.50
N ALA A 26 2.53 -6.37 3.23
CA ALA A 26 2.59 -4.98 2.78
C ALA A 26 4.03 -4.56 2.52
N GLU A 27 5.00 -5.00 3.34
CA GLU A 27 6.44 -4.80 3.13
C GLU A 27 6.87 -5.32 1.74
N GLN A 28 6.51 -6.56 1.39
CA GLN A 28 6.82 -7.09 0.06
C GLN A 28 6.12 -6.30 -1.04
N GLN A 29 4.85 -5.92 -0.83
CA GLN A 29 4.09 -5.17 -1.82
C GLN A 29 4.64 -3.77 -2.05
N VAL A 30 5.22 -3.11 -1.05
CA VAL A 30 5.84 -1.80 -1.28
C VAL A 30 7.23 -1.91 -1.89
N GLN A 31 7.96 -2.98 -1.62
CA GLN A 31 9.19 -3.27 -2.35
C GLN A 31 8.92 -3.50 -3.84
N ASP A 32 7.91 -4.32 -4.17
CA ASP A 32 7.47 -4.54 -5.55
C ASP A 32 6.99 -3.20 -6.18
N LEU A 33 6.38 -2.31 -5.39
CA LEU A 33 5.93 -1.00 -5.86
C LEU A 33 7.10 -0.08 -6.19
N ASP A 34 8.16 -0.09 -5.38
CA ASP A 34 9.39 0.67 -5.57
C ASP A 34 10.12 0.21 -6.85
N GLU A 35 10.26 -1.10 -7.05
CA GLU A 35 10.83 -1.66 -8.29
C GLU A 35 10.02 -1.31 -9.55
N LEU A 36 8.68 -1.26 -9.43
CA LEU A 36 7.83 -0.79 -10.52
C LEU A 36 8.03 0.70 -10.80
N MET A 37 8.27 1.52 -9.78
CA MET A 37 8.57 2.94 -9.96
C MET A 37 9.86 3.14 -10.75
N ASP A 38 10.93 2.40 -10.43
CA ASP A 38 12.19 2.43 -11.20
C ASP A 38 11.97 2.09 -12.69
N CYS A 39 11.10 1.10 -12.95
CA CYS A 39 10.74 0.72 -14.31
C CYS A 39 9.98 1.83 -15.04
N ILE A 40 9.02 2.48 -14.36
CA ILE A 40 8.23 3.59 -14.93
C ILE A 40 9.12 4.82 -15.15
N GLU A 41 10.08 5.10 -14.28
CA GLU A 41 11.04 6.20 -14.48
C GLU A 41 11.91 5.98 -15.70
N SER A 42 12.33 4.73 -15.94
CA SER A 42 13.09 4.36 -17.13
C SER A 42 12.24 4.33 -18.41
N CYS A 43 10.95 4.00 -18.28
CA CYS A 43 10.00 3.90 -19.41
C CYS A 43 8.60 4.43 -19.01
N PRO A 44 8.36 5.76 -19.05
CA PRO A 44 7.11 6.36 -18.56
C PRO A 44 5.84 5.96 -19.31
N ASP A 45 5.99 5.45 -20.54
CA ASP A 45 4.88 4.95 -21.37
C ASP A 45 4.56 3.46 -21.11
N ASP A 46 5.26 2.80 -20.19
CA ASP A 46 4.95 1.42 -19.80
C ASP A 46 3.65 1.35 -18.98
N ARG A 47 2.54 1.22 -19.72
CA ARG A 47 1.21 1.09 -19.15
C ARG A 47 1.06 -0.14 -18.27
N ALA A 48 1.76 -1.23 -18.58
CA ALA A 48 1.66 -2.44 -17.78
C ALA A 48 2.29 -2.23 -16.39
N ALA A 49 3.43 -1.54 -16.33
CA ALA A 49 4.06 -1.16 -15.07
C ALA A 49 3.18 -0.19 -14.26
N LEU A 50 2.60 0.84 -14.91
CA LEU A 50 1.67 1.77 -14.26
C LEU A 50 0.40 1.09 -13.72
N GLU A 51 -0.19 0.17 -14.49
CA GLU A 51 -1.37 -0.61 -14.06
C GLU A 51 -1.03 -1.54 -12.89
N ALA A 52 0.14 -2.20 -12.94
CA ALA A 52 0.61 -3.05 -11.85
C ALA A 52 0.81 -2.25 -10.55
N ALA A 53 1.50 -1.10 -10.64
CA ALA A 53 1.75 -0.21 -9.52
C ALA A 53 0.43 0.31 -8.91
N THR A 54 -0.49 0.76 -9.76
CA THR A 54 -1.83 1.23 -9.34
C THR A 54 -2.60 0.13 -8.61
N SER A 55 -2.63 -1.08 -9.17
CA SER A 55 -3.33 -2.23 -8.57
C SER A 55 -2.74 -2.60 -7.20
N LEU A 56 -1.43 -2.46 -7.05
CA LEU A 56 -0.73 -2.81 -5.82
C LEU A 56 -1.04 -1.81 -4.71
N ALA A 57 -0.95 -0.51 -5.01
CA ALA A 57 -1.35 0.57 -4.09
C ALA A 57 -2.82 0.44 -3.65
N HIS A 58 -3.73 0.14 -4.59
CA HIS A 58 -5.14 -0.11 -4.30
C HIS A 58 -5.35 -1.25 -3.28
N LYS A 59 -4.65 -2.38 -3.46
CA LYS A 59 -4.74 -3.54 -2.56
C LYS A 59 -4.27 -3.19 -1.15
N ILE A 60 -3.19 -2.43 -1.02
CA ILE A 60 -2.68 -1.97 0.29
C ILE A 60 -3.71 -1.06 0.94
N SER A 61 -4.18 -0.04 0.22
CA SER A 61 -5.21 0.93 0.67
C SER A 61 -6.46 0.25 1.25
N GLY A 62 -7.04 -0.70 0.50
CA GLY A 62 -8.27 -1.37 0.89
C GLY A 62 -8.15 -2.24 2.15
N VAL A 63 -6.99 -2.86 2.36
CA VAL A 63 -6.78 -3.78 3.50
C VAL A 63 -6.28 -3.03 4.73
N ALA A 64 -5.40 -2.03 4.56
CA ALA A 64 -4.79 -1.27 5.65
C ALA A 64 -5.82 -0.61 6.57
N THR A 65 -6.79 0.10 5.99
CA THR A 65 -7.85 0.80 6.73
C THR A 65 -8.69 -0.17 7.56
N THR A 66 -9.02 -1.33 6.99
CA THR A 66 -9.82 -2.37 7.65
C THR A 66 -9.09 -3.01 8.84
N LEU A 67 -7.77 -3.07 8.79
CA LEU A 67 -6.92 -3.69 9.82
C LEU A 67 -6.37 -2.70 10.86
N GLY A 68 -6.86 -1.46 10.86
CA GLY A 68 -6.49 -0.46 11.84
C GLY A 68 -5.17 0.26 11.53
N PHE A 69 -4.80 0.36 10.25
CA PHE A 69 -3.65 1.13 9.77
C PHE A 69 -4.13 2.30 8.86
N PRO A 70 -4.81 3.32 9.43
CA PRO A 70 -5.44 4.38 8.66
C PRO A 70 -4.42 5.19 7.85
N LEU A 71 -3.27 5.53 8.44
CA LEU A 71 -2.23 6.31 7.76
C LEU A 71 -1.63 5.57 6.56
N ILE A 72 -1.35 4.26 6.70
CA ILE A 72 -0.93 3.40 5.58
C ILE A 72 -2.00 3.39 4.48
N GLY A 73 -3.27 3.28 4.86
CA GLY A 73 -4.39 3.32 3.93
C GLY A 73 -4.45 4.62 3.12
N GLU A 74 -4.32 5.76 3.81
CA GLU A 74 -4.32 7.10 3.21
C GLU A 74 -3.13 7.33 2.27
N LEU A 75 -1.93 6.92 2.68
CA LEU A 75 -0.72 7.03 1.87
C LEU A 75 -0.82 6.15 0.61
N ALA A 76 -1.29 4.91 0.75
CA ALA A 76 -1.49 4.01 -0.38
C ALA A 76 -2.56 4.51 -1.37
N GLN A 77 -3.66 5.08 -0.86
CA GLN A 77 -4.66 5.72 -1.71
C GLN A 77 -4.11 6.96 -2.44
N THR A 78 -3.24 7.71 -1.77
CA THR A 78 -2.57 8.87 -2.39
C THR A 78 -1.65 8.42 -3.51
N ALA A 79 -0.82 7.40 -3.29
CA ALA A 79 0.03 6.80 -4.31
C ALA A 79 -0.80 6.27 -5.50
N GLU A 80 -1.87 5.51 -5.23
CA GLU A 80 -2.82 5.03 -6.25
C GLU A 80 -3.36 6.18 -7.11
N SER A 81 -3.82 7.27 -6.48
CA SER A 81 -4.38 8.43 -7.17
C SER A 81 -3.36 9.14 -8.07
N LYS A 82 -2.09 9.22 -7.62
CA LYS A 82 -1.00 9.83 -8.39
C LYS A 82 -0.58 8.96 -9.57
N LEU A 83 -0.55 7.64 -9.40
CA LEU A 83 -0.27 6.67 -10.47
C LEU A 83 -1.36 6.69 -11.54
N ILE A 84 -2.64 6.71 -11.16
CA ILE A 84 -3.77 6.87 -12.08
C ILE A 84 -3.63 8.18 -12.86
N ALA A 85 -3.31 9.28 -12.18
CA ALA A 85 -3.13 10.57 -12.82
C ALA A 85 -1.99 10.55 -13.86
N CYS A 86 -0.88 9.85 -13.58
CA CYS A 86 0.23 9.68 -14.52
C CYS A 86 -0.17 8.83 -15.75
N ALA A 87 -0.98 7.79 -15.58
CA ALA A 87 -1.47 6.97 -16.68
C ALA A 87 -2.46 7.73 -17.60
N THR A 88 -3.05 8.82 -17.11
CA THR A 88 -3.96 9.67 -17.88
C THR A 88 -3.23 10.85 -18.55
N PRO A 89 -3.14 10.90 -19.89
CA PRO A 89 -2.34 11.91 -20.60
C PRO A 89 -2.85 13.36 -20.41
N SER A 90 -4.09 13.53 -19.96
CA SER A 90 -4.72 14.84 -19.76
C SER A 90 -4.47 15.44 -18.37
N SER A 91 -3.86 14.70 -17.43
CA SER A 91 -3.82 15.09 -16.01
C SER A 91 -2.71 16.09 -15.68
N GLY A 92 -1.69 16.21 -16.54
CA GLY A 92 -0.50 17.03 -16.27
C GLY A 92 0.29 16.58 -15.03
N ALA A 93 -0.03 15.41 -14.48
CA ALA A 93 0.60 14.85 -13.29
C ALA A 93 2.04 14.42 -13.62
N SER A 94 2.97 14.73 -12.72
CA SER A 94 4.37 14.32 -12.86
C SER A 94 4.60 12.98 -12.20
N LEU A 95 5.45 12.18 -12.83
CA LEU A 95 5.94 10.92 -12.25
C LEU A 95 6.60 11.14 -10.88
N SER A 96 7.29 12.27 -10.67
CA SER A 96 7.91 12.57 -9.37
C SER A 96 6.88 12.70 -8.24
N GLN A 97 5.65 13.18 -8.52
CA GLN A 97 4.60 13.21 -7.49
C GLN A 97 4.09 11.81 -7.14
N ALA A 98 4.11 10.88 -8.10
CA ALA A 98 3.78 9.49 -7.82
C ALA A 98 4.90 8.82 -7.01
N ALA A 99 6.17 9.06 -7.39
CA ALA A 99 7.33 8.57 -6.67
C ALA A 99 7.35 9.06 -5.20
N GLU A 100 7.19 10.37 -4.97
CA GLU A 100 7.13 10.94 -3.61
C GLU A 100 6.02 10.32 -2.75
N ALA A 101 4.87 10.00 -3.35
CA ALA A 101 3.77 9.35 -2.66
C ALA A 101 4.08 7.88 -2.32
N VAL A 102 4.76 7.17 -3.22
CA VAL A 102 5.23 5.79 -2.98
C VAL A 102 6.32 5.78 -1.89
N GLU A 103 7.31 6.65 -1.97
CA GLU A 103 8.35 6.79 -0.93
C GLU A 103 7.75 7.09 0.45
N SER A 104 6.74 7.96 0.50
CA SER A 104 6.04 8.27 1.76
C SER A 104 5.35 7.04 2.34
N LEU A 105 4.75 6.19 1.50
CA LEU A 105 4.13 4.94 1.91
C LEU A 105 5.16 3.92 2.42
N VAL A 106 6.27 3.74 1.69
CA VAL A 106 7.39 2.86 2.08
C VAL A 106 7.92 3.29 3.45
N ALA A 107 8.23 4.58 3.59
CA ALA A 107 8.80 5.13 4.82
C ALA A 107 7.88 5.01 6.04
N GLU A 108 6.56 4.95 5.85
CA GLU A 108 5.62 4.72 6.96
C GLU A 108 5.51 3.24 7.31
N LEU A 109 5.55 2.32 6.33
CA LEU A 109 5.58 0.88 6.63
C LEU A 109 6.84 0.48 7.39
N ASP A 110 8.00 1.03 7.03
CA ASP A 110 9.28 0.76 7.71
C ASP A 110 9.31 1.20 9.20
N ARG A 111 8.34 2.02 9.64
CA ARG A 111 8.24 2.49 11.02
C ARG A 111 7.42 1.57 11.93
N LEU A 112 6.68 0.61 11.38
CA LEU A 112 5.79 -0.29 12.11
C LEU A 112 6.52 -1.48 12.74
#